data_AF-A0A1Y2H9W9-F1
#
_entry.id   AF-A0A1Y2H9W9-F1
#
_cell.length_a   1.000
_cell.length_b   1.000
_cell.length_c   1.000
_cell.angle_alpha   90.00
_cell.angle_beta   90.00
_cell.angle_gamma   90.00
#
_symmetry.space_group_name_H-M   'P 1'
#
loop_
_entity.id
_entity.type
_entity.pdbx_description
1 polymer ?
#
loop_
_entity_poly.entity_id
_entity_poly.type
_entity_poly.pdbx_seq_one_letter_code
_entity_poly.pdbx_strand_id
1 'polypeptide(L)'
;RLPIYDPPQPTHEVVEIPPTTLELAIRDSRSFVSTSLASAQSSLQSLVSSWIAVEGRVSNAIHSVKSPDERLMPASLYVITSAFAGSFLVRNRSIVARFLVPPTFFIGSAVYLLPYTSTNLYNLV
;
A
#
# COMPACT_ATOMS: atom_id res chain seq x y z
N ARG A 1 27.31 -51.72 -38.66
CA ARG A 1 27.37 -50.37 -38.05
C ARG A 1 26.13 -49.63 -38.52
N LEU A 2 25.17 -49.36 -37.63
CA LEU A 2 24.07 -48.45 -37.97
C LEU A 2 24.65 -47.02 -38.02
N PRO A 3 24.19 -46.15 -38.94
CA PRO A 3 24.61 -44.76 -38.98
C PRO A 3 24.25 -44.07 -37.65
N ILE A 4 25.19 -43.27 -37.13
CA ILE A 4 25.09 -42.57 -35.83
C ILE A 4 24.36 -41.21 -35.98
N TYR A 5 23.96 -40.86 -37.20
CA TYR A 5 23.31 -39.59 -37.50
C TYR A 5 21.85 -39.83 -37.87
N ASP A 6 20.97 -39.03 -37.26
CA ASP A 6 19.60 -38.92 -37.70
C ASP A 6 19.55 -38.36 -39.13
N PRO A 7 18.58 -38.78 -39.96
CA PRO A 7 18.40 -38.21 -41.29
C PRO A 7 18.23 -36.68 -41.18
N PRO A 8 18.77 -35.90 -42.14
CA PRO A 8 18.69 -34.44 -42.08
C PRO A 8 17.23 -34.01 -41.92
N GLN A 9 16.96 -33.25 -40.86
CA GLN A 9 15.62 -32.75 -40.58
C GLN A 9 15.13 -31.91 -41.78
N PRO A 10 13.87 -32.05 -42.20
CA PRO A 10 13.35 -31.31 -43.34
C PRO A 10 13.53 -29.81 -43.09
N THR A 11 14.16 -29.11 -44.03
CA THR A 11 14.33 -27.66 -43.98
C THR A 11 12.95 -27.01 -43.91
N HIS A 12 12.58 -26.53 -42.73
CA HIS A 12 11.33 -25.79 -42.52
C HIS A 12 11.48 -24.42 -43.18
N GLU A 13 11.00 -24.28 -44.41
CA GLU A 13 10.77 -22.98 -45.02
C GLU A 13 9.68 -22.27 -44.21
N VAL A 14 10.04 -21.21 -43.50
CA VAL A 14 9.08 -20.34 -42.82
C VAL A 14 8.33 -19.57 -43.90
N VAL A 15 7.24 -20.15 -44.37
CA VAL A 15 6.31 -19.45 -45.25
C VAL A 15 5.59 -18.41 -44.39
N GLU A 16 5.98 -17.15 -44.54
CA GLU A 16 5.25 -16.02 -43.95
C GLU A 16 3.90 -15.89 -44.66
N ILE A 17 2.88 -16.55 -44.12
CA ILE A 17 1.51 -16.35 -44.56
C ILE A 17 1.09 -14.97 -44.03
N PRO A 18 0.64 -14.04 -44.90
CA PRO A 18 0.19 -12.74 -44.44
C PRO A 18 -0.98 -12.93 -43.46
N PRO A 19 -0.95 -12.27 -42.29
CA PRO A 19 -1.94 -12.49 -41.26
C PRO A 19 -3.33 -12.10 -41.77
N THR A 20 -4.30 -12.94 -41.44
CA THR A 20 -5.70 -12.68 -41.77
C THR A 20 -6.24 -11.52 -40.93
N THR A 21 -7.28 -10.85 -41.42
CA THR A 21 -7.90 -9.72 -40.71
C THR A 21 -8.42 -10.09 -39.32
N LEU A 22 -8.89 -11.34 -39.15
CA LEU A 22 -9.34 -11.89 -37.87
C LEU A 22 -8.18 -12.12 -36.89
N GLU A 23 -7.06 -12.65 -37.37
CA GLU A 23 -5.86 -12.86 -36.52
C GLU A 23 -5.33 -11.55 -35.97
N LEU A 24 -5.32 -10.48 -36.78
CA LEU A 24 -4.95 -9.14 -36.33
C LEU A 24 -5.91 -8.63 -35.25
N ALA A 25 -7.22 -8.76 -35.46
CA ALA A 25 -8.22 -8.32 -34.48
C ALA A 25 -8.12 -9.07 -33.14
N ILE A 26 -7.89 -10.40 -33.18
CA ILE A 26 -7.69 -11.20 -31.96
C ILE A 26 -6.40 -10.77 -31.26
N ARG A 27 -5.31 -10.57 -32.01
CA ARG A 27 -4.04 -10.11 -31.45
C ARG A 27 -4.17 -8.77 -30.74
N ASP A 28 -4.84 -7.81 -31.38
CA ASP A 28 -5.01 -6.47 -30.85
C ASP A 28 -5.94 -6.47 -29.62
N SER A 29 -7.01 -7.26 -29.64
CA SER A 29 -7.88 -7.41 -28.47
C SER A 29 -7.15 -8.03 -27.28
N ARG A 30 -6.34 -9.08 -27.50
CA ARG A 30 -5.57 -9.75 -26.46
C ARG A 30 -4.51 -8.82 -25.88
N SER A 31 -3.77 -8.13 -26.74
CA SER A 31 -2.69 -7.22 -26.32
C SER A 31 -3.25 -6.04 -25.53
N PHE A 32 -4.39 -5.49 -25.95
CA PHE A 32 -5.09 -4.43 -25.21
C PHE A 32 -5.49 -4.91 -23.81
N VAL A 33 -6.20 -6.04 -23.71
CA VAL A 33 -6.64 -6.58 -22.41
C VAL A 33 -5.46 -6.91 -21.50
N SER A 34 -4.42 -7.56 -22.02
CA SER A 34 -3.24 -7.90 -21.22
C SER A 34 -2.51 -6.65 -20.73
N THR A 35 -2.42 -5.62 -21.56
CA THR A 35 -1.75 -4.36 -21.21
C THR A 35 -2.56 -3.62 -20.16
N SER A 36 -3.88 -3.48 -20.32
CA SER A 36 -4.75 -2.83 -19.34
C SER A 36 -4.71 -3.53 -17.98
N LEU A 37 -4.71 -4.87 -17.97
CA LEU A 37 -4.61 -5.63 -16.73
C LEU A 37 -3.25 -5.44 -16.05
N ALA A 38 -2.15 -5.49 -16.82
CA ALA A 38 -0.81 -5.26 -16.31
C ALA A 38 -0.64 -3.83 -15.75
N SER A 39 -1.20 -2.82 -16.43
CA SER A 39 -1.22 -1.44 -15.94
C SER A 39 -1.99 -1.31 -14.62
N ALA A 40 -3.18 -1.91 -14.52
CA ALA A 40 -3.97 -1.89 -13.30
C ALA A 40 -3.24 -2.54 -12.13
N GLN A 41 -2.63 -3.71 -12.36
CA GLN A 41 -1.82 -4.39 -11.34
C GLN A 41 -0.63 -3.54 -10.90
N SER A 42 0.08 -2.90 -11.84
CA SER A 42 1.20 -2.02 -11.55
C SER A 42 0.78 -0.81 -10.71
N SER A 43 -0.35 -0.18 -11.03
CA SER A 43 -0.90 0.91 -10.21
C SER A 43 -1.20 0.47 -8.78
N LEU A 44 -1.86 -0.69 -8.60
CA LEU A 44 -2.13 -1.22 -7.27
C LEU A 44 -0.83 -1.53 -6.51
N GLN A 45 0.13 -2.15 -7.18
CA GLN A 45 1.42 -2.47 -6.56
C GLN A 45 2.19 -1.21 -6.16
N SER A 46 2.12 -0.15 -6.97
CA SER A 46 2.70 1.16 -6.66
C SER A 46 2.06 1.81 -5.43
N LEU A 47 0.73 1.75 -5.32
CA LEU A 47 0.00 2.25 -4.15
C LEU A 47 0.37 1.48 -2.89
N VAL A 48 0.42 0.14 -2.96
CA VAL A 48 0.82 -0.71 -1.84
C VAL A 48 2.27 -0.44 -1.45
N SER A 49 3.18 -0.33 -2.41
CA SER A 49 4.60 -0.04 -2.15
C SER A 49 4.77 1.32 -1.48
N SER A 50 4.00 2.31 -1.92
CA SER A 50 3.97 3.64 -1.32
C SER A 50 3.44 3.60 0.12
N TRP A 51 2.41 2.81 0.37
CA TRP A 51 1.87 2.61 1.71
C TRP A 51 2.88 1.92 2.64
N ILE A 52 3.56 0.87 2.18
CA ILE A 52 4.61 0.19 2.93
C ILE A 52 5.76 1.15 3.25
N ALA A 53 6.14 2.02 2.30
CA ALA A 53 7.16 3.03 2.55
C ALA A 53 6.73 4.07 3.61
N VAL A 54 5.44 4.44 3.64
CA VAL A 54 4.87 5.27 4.71
C VAL A 54 4.93 4.53 6.04
N GLU A 55 4.50 3.27 6.08
CA GLU A 55 4.54 2.43 7.28
C GLU A 55 5.98 2.31 7.81
N GLY A 56 6.97 2.06 6.96
CA GLY A 56 8.37 2.00 7.34
C GLY A 56 8.86 3.31 7.98
N ARG A 57 8.50 4.47 7.42
CA ARG A 57 8.85 5.77 8.01
C ARG A 57 8.19 5.98 9.37
N VAL A 58 6.91 5.63 9.50
CA VAL A 58 6.16 5.74 10.75
C VAL A 58 6.71 4.79 11.81
N SER A 59 6.98 3.53 11.44
CA SER A 59 7.57 2.53 12.32
C SER A 59 8.94 2.98 12.83
N ASN A 60 9.80 3.48 11.95
CA ASN A 60 11.10 4.01 12.33
C ASN A 60 10.98 5.21 13.28
N ALA A 61 10.04 6.12 13.04
CA ALA A 61 9.78 7.27 13.91
C ALA A 61 9.21 6.84 15.29
N ILE A 62 8.32 5.84 15.32
CA ILE A 62 7.81 5.27 16.57
C ILE A 62 8.94 4.58 17.32
N HIS A 63 9.79 3.81 16.64
CA HIS A 63 10.94 3.15 17.23
C HIS A 63 11.97 4.15 17.79
N SER A 64 12.16 5.30 17.15
CA SER A 64 13.07 6.34 17.64
C SER A 64 12.52 7.12 18.83
N VAL A 65 11.19 7.14 19.01
CA VAL A 65 10.51 7.92 20.07
C VAL A 65 10.09 7.03 21.25
N LYS A 66 9.93 5.72 21.03
CA LYS A 66 9.50 4.75 22.04
C LYS A 66 10.47 4.72 23.21
N SER A 67 9.99 5.14 24.37
CA SER A 67 10.66 4.87 25.65
C SER A 67 10.51 3.38 26.00
N PRO A 68 11.59 2.67 26.39
CA PRO A 68 11.54 1.26 26.81
C PRO A 68 10.64 1.01 28.02
N ASP A 69 10.45 2.03 28.86
CA ASP A 69 9.72 1.95 30.13
C ASP A 69 8.19 2.07 29.98
N GLU A 70 7.67 2.33 28.77
CA GLU A 70 6.25 2.58 28.51
C GLU A 70 5.59 1.50 27.64
N ARG A 71 4.44 0.98 28.11
CA ARG A 71 3.66 -0.03 27.39
C ARG A 71 2.81 0.61 26.28
N LEU A 72 3.37 0.71 25.08
CA LEU A 72 2.67 1.29 23.92
C LEU A 72 1.36 0.57 23.54
N MET A 73 1.32 -0.75 23.62
CA MET A 73 0.08 -1.53 23.59
C MET A 73 -0.31 -1.83 25.04
N PRO A 74 -1.47 -1.41 25.57
CA PRO A 74 -2.74 -1.03 24.93
C PRO A 74 -2.98 0.49 24.78
N ALA A 75 -2.07 1.35 25.25
CA ALA A 75 -2.29 2.79 25.30
C ALA A 75 -2.61 3.40 23.92
N SER A 76 -1.91 2.99 22.86
CA SER A 76 -2.19 3.44 21.49
C SER A 76 -3.61 3.13 21.02
N LEU A 77 -4.16 1.98 21.39
CA LEU A 77 -5.55 1.61 21.07
C LEU A 77 -6.54 2.53 21.79
N TYR A 78 -6.26 2.89 23.04
CA TYR A 78 -7.12 3.82 23.79
C TYR A 78 -7.05 5.24 23.24
N VAL A 79 -5.89 5.70 22.78
CA VAL A 79 -5.73 7.00 22.11
C VAL A 79 -6.58 7.04 20.82
N ILE A 80 -6.45 6.02 19.98
CA ILE A 80 -7.22 5.91 18.73
C ILE A 80 -8.73 5.83 19.03
N THR A 81 -9.12 5.02 20.01
CA THR A 81 -10.53 4.88 20.43
C THR A 81 -11.08 6.19 20.98
N SER A 82 -10.28 6.95 21.72
CA SER A 82 -10.67 8.27 22.25
C SER A 82 -10.92 9.27 21.13
N ALA A 83 -10.07 9.27 20.10
CA ALA A 83 -10.28 10.10 18.91
C ALA A 83 -11.58 9.73 18.16
N PHE A 84 -11.86 8.42 18.02
CA PHE A 84 -13.12 7.93 17.44
C PHE A 84 -14.33 8.29 18.30
N ALA A 85 -14.24 8.17 19.61
CA ALA A 85 -15.27 8.61 20.54
C ALA A 85 -15.54 10.12 20.39
N GLY A 86 -14.50 10.94 20.26
CA GLY A 86 -14.63 12.37 19.96
C GLY A 86 -15.38 12.64 18.65
N SER A 87 -15.11 11.86 17.60
CA SER A 87 -15.84 11.93 16.32
C SER A 87 -17.32 11.57 16.46
N PHE A 88 -17.65 10.55 17.26
CA PHE A 88 -19.03 10.20 17.55
C PHE A 88 -19.76 11.30 18.34
N LEU A 89 -19.11 11.90 19.35
CA LEU A 89 -19.70 12.96 20.17
C LEU A 89 -20.06 14.20 19.34
N VAL A 90 -19.28 14.51 18.31
CA VAL A 90 -19.46 15.69 17.47
C VAL A 90 -20.22 15.41 16.17
N ARG A 91 -20.74 14.18 15.99
CA ARG A 91 -21.35 13.71 14.73
C ARG A 91 -22.45 14.62 14.19
N ASN A 92 -23.26 15.21 15.06
CA ASN A 92 -24.37 16.09 14.70
C ASN A 92 -24.12 17.58 15.04
N ARG A 93 -22.85 17.98 15.15
CA ARG A 93 -22.45 19.36 15.46
C ARG A 93 -21.88 20.03 14.21
N SER A 94 -21.43 21.28 14.37
CA SER A 94 -20.87 22.09 13.29
C SER A 94 -19.70 21.39 12.60
N ILE A 95 -19.51 21.69 11.31
CA ILE A 95 -18.42 21.14 10.50
C ILE A 95 -17.05 21.43 11.12
N VAL A 96 -16.90 22.61 11.76
CA VAL A 96 -15.69 23.01 12.48
C VAL A 96 -15.38 22.04 13.61
N ALA A 97 -16.37 21.73 14.44
CA ALA A 97 -16.20 20.81 15.54
C ALA A 97 -15.89 19.38 15.04
N ARG A 98 -16.46 18.97 13.89
CA ARG A 98 -16.19 17.68 13.26
C ARG A 98 -14.72 17.50 12.85
N PHE A 99 -14.03 18.58 12.49
CA PHE A 99 -12.60 18.54 12.15
C PHE A 99 -11.69 18.74 13.37
N LEU A 100 -12.10 19.52 14.37
CA LEU A 100 -11.26 19.86 15.52
C LEU A 100 -11.39 18.89 16.70
N VAL A 101 -12.58 18.35 16.97
CA VAL A 101 -12.82 17.52 18.16
C VAL A 101 -12.07 16.17 18.11
N PRO A 102 -12.05 15.42 17.00
CA PRO A 102 -11.28 14.17 16.94
C PRO A 102 -9.77 14.34 17.18
N PRO A 103 -9.05 15.28 16.51
CA PRO A 103 -7.62 15.44 16.75
C PRO A 103 -7.30 16.02 18.12
N THR A 104 -8.16 16.87 18.70
CA THR A 104 -7.94 17.35 20.08
C THR A 104 -8.08 16.21 21.10
N PHE A 105 -9.06 15.32 20.93
CA PHE A 105 -9.17 14.11 21.74
C PHE A 105 -7.97 13.16 21.55
N PHE A 106 -7.49 13.01 20.31
CA PHE A 106 -6.29 12.23 20.01
C PHE A 106 -5.06 12.77 20.75
N ILE A 107 -4.78 14.07 20.61
CA ILE A 107 -3.62 14.71 21.25
C ILE A 107 -3.75 14.67 22.77
N GLY A 108 -4.93 15.00 23.32
CA GLY A 108 -5.17 14.99 24.76
C GLY A 108 -4.99 13.61 25.38
N SER A 109 -5.50 12.56 24.74
CA SER A 109 -5.32 11.19 25.20
C SER A 109 -3.88 10.69 25.03
N ALA A 110 -3.17 11.12 23.98
CA ALA A 110 -1.76 10.78 23.79
C ALA A 110 -0.87 11.37 24.88
N VAL A 111 -1.05 12.65 25.23
CA VAL A 111 -0.29 13.28 26.32
C VAL A 111 -0.60 12.64 27.67
N TYR A 112 -1.86 12.23 27.88
CA TYR A 112 -2.30 11.62 29.15
C TYR A 112 -1.82 10.17 29.32
N LEU A 113 -1.95 9.35 28.28
CA LEU A 113 -1.67 7.90 28.34
C LEU A 113 -0.24 7.53 27.93
N LEU A 114 0.45 8.43 27.22
CA LEU A 114 1.81 8.25 26.72
C LEU A 114 2.69 9.46 27.06
N PRO A 115 2.86 9.84 28.35
CA PRO A 115 3.61 11.03 28.74
C PRO A 115 5.08 10.99 28.29
N TYR A 116 5.78 9.87 28.45
CA TYR A 116 7.21 9.78 28.10
C TYR A 116 7.42 9.87 26.60
N THR A 117 6.60 9.16 25.83
CA THR A 117 6.60 9.24 24.37
C THR A 117 6.28 10.68 23.89
N SER A 118 5.33 11.36 24.54
CA SER A 118 4.94 12.73 24.20
C SER A 118 6.04 13.75 24.51
N THR A 119 6.76 13.60 25.63
CA THR A 119 7.91 14.46 25.97
C THR A 119 9.09 14.23 25.01
N ASN A 120 9.36 12.98 24.62
CA ASN A 120 10.38 12.69 23.61
C ASN A 120 10.06 13.34 22.26
N LEU A 121 8.78 13.32 21.83
CA LEU A 121 8.35 14.01 20.62
C LEU A 121 8.57 15.52 20.71
N TYR A 122 8.21 16.14 21.84
CA TYR A 122 8.40 17.58 22.03
C TYR A 122 9.88 17.97 22.02
N ASN A 123 10.76 17.13 22.55
CA ASN A 123 12.21 17.39 22.55
C ASN A 123 12.86 17.17 21.17
N LEU A 124 12.18 16.49 20.24
CA LEU A 124 12.69 16.17 18.90
C LEU A 124 12.28 17.20 17.83
N VAL A 125 11.27 18.04 18.13
CA VAL A 125 10.73 19.10 17.26
C VAL A 125 11.35 20.44 17.63
#